data_AF-A0A4Q8UN21-F1
#
_entry.id   AF-A0A4Q8UN21-F1
#
_cell.length_a   1.000
_cell.length_b   1.000
_cell.length_c   1.000
_cell.angle_alpha   90.00
_cell.angle_beta   90.00
_cell.angle_gamma   90.00
#
_symmetry.space_group_name_H-M   'P 1'
#
loop_
_entity.id
_entity.type
_entity.pdbx_description
1 polymer ?
#
loop_
_entity_poly.entity_id
_entity_poly.type
_entity_poly.pdbx_seq_one_letter_code
_entity_poly.pdbx_strand_id
1 'polypeptide(L)'
;MQAILFPTAHNSDYLYGLASHIWMGDGLFPSAHNRRDAYALPAFDINGQWVYPSRYNSYLSPQLPVYVLGDEYLVSTGHGLEEPGLPLFEIRCMCLPQLGD
;
A
#
# COMPACT_ATOMS: atom_id res chain seq x y z
N MET A 1 4.22 -0.21 12.76
CA MET A 1 2.77 0.03 12.65
C MET A 1 2.13 -1.17 11.97
N GLN A 2 0.85 -1.45 12.22
CA GLN A 2 0.09 -2.43 11.45
C GLN A 2 -1.22 -1.78 10.97
N ALA A 3 -1.51 -1.91 9.68
CA ALA A 3 -2.68 -1.31 9.05
C ALA A 3 -3.14 -2.17 7.87
N ILE A 4 -4.38 -1.97 7.44
CA ILE A 4 -4.92 -2.57 6.21
C ILE A 4 -5.20 -1.44 5.24
N LEU A 5 -4.81 -1.65 3.99
CA LEU A 5 -4.99 -0.69 2.91
C LEU A 5 -6.18 -1.11 2.06
N PHE A 6 -7.09 -0.18 1.85
CA PHE A 6 -8.27 -0.35 0.99
C PHE A 6 -8.15 0.57 -0.23
N PRO A 7 -8.30 0.06 -1.45
CA PRO A 7 -8.32 0.91 -2.64
C PRO A 7 -9.46 1.93 -2.56
N THR A 8 -9.18 3.16 -2.95
CA THR A 8 -10.22 4.19 -3.10
C THR A 8 -10.87 4.09 -4.49
N ALA A 9 -11.87 4.92 -4.76
CA ALA A 9 -12.49 5.02 -6.07
C ALA A 9 -11.52 5.53 -7.17
N HIS A 10 -10.36 6.10 -6.79
CA HIS A 10 -9.34 6.57 -7.73
C HIS A 10 -8.40 5.46 -8.19
N ASN A 11 -8.52 4.26 -7.62
CA ASN A 11 -7.64 3.15 -7.90
C ASN A 11 -8.32 2.13 -8.82
N SER A 12 -7.97 2.15 -10.11
CA SER A 12 -8.53 1.25 -11.12
C SER A 12 -7.93 -0.15 -11.12
N ASP A 13 -6.75 -0.31 -10.53
CA ASP A 13 -5.94 -1.51 -10.68
C ASP A 13 -6.22 -2.55 -9.58
N TYR A 14 -6.85 -2.11 -8.49
CA TYR A 14 -7.19 -2.95 -7.34
C TYR A 14 -8.71 -2.94 -7.07
N LEU A 15 -9.20 -3.97 -6.39
CA LEU A 15 -10.64 -4.16 -6.17
C LEU A 15 -11.16 -3.22 -5.07
N TYR A 16 -11.94 -2.23 -5.45
CA TYR A 16 -12.62 -1.32 -4.52
C TYR A 16 -13.46 -2.07 -3.47
N GLY A 17 -13.42 -1.61 -2.23
CA GLY A 17 -14.17 -2.18 -1.11
C GLY A 17 -13.58 -3.47 -0.51
N LEU A 18 -12.47 -3.99 -1.05
CA LEU A 18 -11.74 -5.13 -0.50
C LEU A 18 -10.37 -4.70 0.00
N ALA A 19 -9.88 -5.35 1.05
CA ALA A 19 -8.51 -5.12 1.53
C ALA A 19 -7.53 -5.47 0.40
N SER A 20 -6.61 -4.58 0.04
CA SER A 20 -5.64 -4.79 -1.03
C SER A 20 -4.26 -5.15 -0.48
N HIS A 21 -3.79 -4.44 0.54
CA HIS A 21 -2.50 -4.72 1.16
C HIS A 21 -2.62 -4.70 2.67
N ILE A 22 -1.73 -5.47 3.31
CA ILE A 22 -1.55 -5.53 4.74
C ILE A 22 -0.19 -4.89 5.02
N TRP A 23 -0.19 -3.83 5.83
CA TRP A 23 1.02 -3.18 6.29
C TRP A 23 1.57 -3.92 7.50
N MET A 24 2.78 -4.46 7.37
CA MET A 24 3.54 -5.06 8.47
C MET A 24 4.98 -4.57 8.46
N GLY A 25 5.42 -3.94 9.55
CA GLY A 25 6.77 -3.37 9.65
C GLY A 25 6.97 -2.27 8.61
N ASP A 26 7.99 -2.43 7.77
CA ASP A 26 8.32 -1.51 6.68
C ASP A 26 7.85 -2.04 5.30
N GLY A 27 6.91 -2.99 5.26
CA GLY A 27 6.44 -3.61 4.02
C GLY A 27 4.92 -3.61 3.86
N LEU A 28 4.46 -3.49 2.61
CA LEU A 28 3.06 -3.68 2.21
C LEU A 28 2.92 -5.01 1.47
N PHE A 29 2.21 -5.94 2.09
CA PHE A 29 2.03 -7.30 1.60
C PHE A 29 0.67 -7.44 0.91
N PRO A 30 0.60 -8.06 -0.28
CA PRO A 30 -0.67 -8.29 -0.96
C PRO A 30 -1.62 -9.14 -0.12
N SER A 31 -2.88 -8.73 -0.03
CA SER A 31 -3.94 -9.56 0.53
C SER A 31 -4.35 -10.66 -0.46
N ALA A 32 -5.22 -11.58 -0.03
CA ALA A 32 -5.84 -12.56 -0.93
C ALA A 32 -6.74 -11.95 -2.03
N HIS A 33 -7.16 -10.68 -1.88
CA HIS A 33 -7.99 -9.98 -2.86
C HIS A 33 -7.16 -9.11 -3.83
N ASN A 34 -5.87 -8.98 -3.59
CA ASN A 34 -4.94 -8.36 -4.52
C ASN A 34 -4.66 -9.33 -5.67
N ARG A 35 -5.08 -8.95 -6.88
CA ARG A 35 -4.92 -9.76 -8.10
C ARG A 35 -3.74 -9.33 -8.96
N ARG A 36 -3.04 -8.27 -8.56
CA ARG A 36 -1.95 -7.67 -9.31
C ARG A 36 -0.62 -8.17 -8.78
N ASP A 37 -0.37 -7.99 -7.50
CA ASP A 37 0.94 -8.23 -6.92
C ASP A 37 1.14 -9.70 -6.50
N ALA A 38 2.38 -10.16 -6.55
CA ALA A 38 2.72 -11.53 -6.15
C ALA A 38 2.51 -11.76 -4.65
N TYR A 39 1.76 -12.80 -4.30
CA TYR A 39 1.46 -13.15 -2.91
C TYR A 39 2.72 -13.56 -2.13
N ALA A 40 2.67 -13.44 -0.79
CA ALA A 40 3.70 -13.83 0.19
C ALA A 40 5.00 -13.01 0.23
N LEU A 41 5.19 -12.03 -0.66
CA LEU A 41 6.32 -11.09 -0.63
C LEU A 41 5.79 -9.65 -0.53
N PRO A 42 6.56 -8.70 0.04
CA PRO A 42 6.11 -7.31 0.08
C PRO A 42 6.07 -6.78 -1.36
N ALA A 43 4.97 -6.15 -1.76
CA ALA A 43 4.84 -5.47 -3.05
C ALA A 43 5.47 -4.08 -3.02
N PHE A 44 5.52 -3.47 -1.84
CA PHE A 44 6.11 -2.17 -1.60
C PHE A 44 6.89 -2.14 -0.30
N ASP A 45 7.96 -1.35 -0.30
CA ASP A 45 8.79 -1.06 0.86
C ASP A 45 8.54 0.39 1.32
N ILE A 46 8.53 0.63 2.63
CA ILE A 46 8.24 1.92 3.24
C ILE A 46 9.51 2.48 3.86
N ASN A 47 9.85 3.72 3.52
CA ASN A 47 11.00 4.42 4.08
C ASN A 47 10.59 5.84 4.50
N GLY A 48 10.37 6.01 5.80
CA GLY A 48 9.79 7.23 6.34
C GLY A 48 8.38 7.44 5.80
N GLN A 49 8.15 8.57 5.15
CA GLN A 49 6.86 8.89 4.50
C GLN A 49 6.73 8.32 3.09
N TRP A 50 7.79 7.75 2.51
CA TRP A 50 7.81 7.38 1.10
C TRP A 50 7.61 5.87 0.92
N VAL A 51 6.82 5.50 -0.09
CA VAL A 51 6.51 4.11 -0.42
C VAL A 51 7.05 3.79 -1.80
N TYR A 52 7.96 2.82 -1.85
CA TYR A 52 8.68 2.40 -3.06
C TYR A 52 8.18 1.03 -3.51
N PRO A 53 8.14 0.75 -4.82
CA PRO A 53 8.02 -0.63 -5.30
C PRO A 53 9.14 -1.46 -4.69
N SER A 54 8.80 -2.61 -4.11
CA SER A 54 9.83 -3.47 -3.55
C SER A 54 10.66 -4.12 -4.66
N ARG A 55 11.76 -4.77 -4.30
CA ARG A 55 12.51 -5.63 -5.22
C ARG A 55 11.72 -6.81 -5.81
N TYR A 56 10.55 -7.12 -5.23
CA TYR A 56 9.66 -8.20 -5.66
C TYR A 56 8.47 -7.69 -6.47
N ASN A 57 8.33 -6.37 -6.62
CA ASN A 57 7.33 -5.77 -7.48
C ASN A 57 7.71 -6.04 -8.95
N SER A 58 6.87 -6.78 -9.67
CA SER A 58 7.11 -7.13 -11.07
C SER A 58 6.53 -6.11 -12.07
N TYR A 59 5.82 -5.08 -11.60
CA TYR A 59 5.11 -4.11 -12.44
C TYR A 59 5.76 -2.73 -12.45
N LEU A 60 6.36 -2.32 -11.34
CA LEU A 60 6.89 -0.98 -11.14
C LEU A 60 8.38 -1.03 -10.80
N SER A 61 9.13 -0.02 -11.27
CA SER A 61 10.57 0.08 -11.01
C SER A 61 10.83 0.64 -9.60
N PRO A 62 11.73 0.05 -8.80
CA PRO A 62 11.97 0.44 -7.39
C PRO A 62 12.73 1.79 -7.22
N GLN A 63 13.04 2.48 -8.32
CA GLN A 63 13.96 3.63 -8.31
C GLN A 63 13.34 4.90 -7.71
N LEU A 64 12.01 5.03 -7.74
CA LEU A 64 11.28 6.22 -7.29
C LEU A 64 10.11 5.82 -6.39
N PRO A 65 9.75 6.65 -5.39
CA PRO A 65 8.59 6.38 -4.55
C PRO A 65 7.33 6.60 -5.38
N VAL A 66 6.40 5.66 -5.33
CA VAL A 66 5.13 5.70 -6.08
C VAL A 66 3.98 6.21 -5.22
N TYR A 67 4.10 6.10 -3.89
CA TYR A 67 3.17 6.73 -2.96
C TYR A 67 3.89 7.50 -1.85
N VAL A 68 3.19 8.45 -1.26
CA VAL A 68 3.56 9.15 -0.03
C VAL A 68 2.49 8.92 1.03
N LEU A 69 2.93 8.72 2.28
CA LEU A 69 2.08 8.59 3.44
C LEU A 69 1.47 9.95 3.80
N GLY A 70 0.16 10.08 3.63
CA GLY A 70 -0.65 11.11 4.28
C GLY A 70 -1.28 10.59 5.57
N ASP A 71 -2.15 11.40 6.18
CA ASP A 71 -2.76 11.07 7.48
C ASP A 71 -3.57 9.76 7.43
N GLU A 72 -4.48 9.64 6.46
CA GLU A 72 -5.37 8.48 6.32
C GLU A 72 -5.21 7.77 4.97
N TYR A 73 -4.26 8.22 4.13
CA TYR A 73 -4.15 7.75 2.75
C TYR A 73 -2.70 7.55 2.31
N LEU A 74 -2.49 6.60 1.41
CA LEU A 74 -1.36 6.64 0.48
C LEU A 74 -1.75 7.43 -0.76
N VAL A 75 -0.98 8.50 -1.00
CA VAL A 75 -1.22 9.45 -2.09
C VAL A 75 -0.21 9.20 -3.20
N SER A 76 -0.66 9.17 -4.46
CA SER A 76 0.23 8.99 -5.61
C SER A 76 1.24 10.14 -5.73
N THR A 77 2.49 9.79 -5.99
CA THR A 77 3.55 10.74 -6.34
C THR A 77 3.60 11.05 -7.83
N GLY A 78 2.88 10.28 -8.67
CA GLY A 78 2.97 10.33 -10.12
C GLY A 78 4.14 9.53 -10.73
N HIS A 79 4.96 8.85 -9.92
CA HIS A 79 6.00 7.95 -10.44
C HIS A 79 5.50 6.51 -10.70
N GLY A 80 4.23 6.23 -10.37
CA GLY A 80 3.54 4.98 -10.64
C GLY A 80 2.78 4.99 -11.97
N LEU A 81 1.61 4.34 -12.01
CA LEU A 81 0.69 4.43 -13.15
C LEU A 81 -0.33 5.56 -12.99
N GLU A 82 -0.56 5.97 -11.75
CA GLU A 82 -1.65 6.84 -11.34
C GLU A 82 -1.21 8.30 -11.28
N GLU A 83 -2.11 9.22 -11.62
CA GLU A 83 -1.84 10.66 -11.59
C GLU A 83 -1.40 11.14 -10.19
N PRO A 84 -0.49 12.13 -10.11
CA PRO A 84 0.02 12.64 -8.85
C PRO A 84 -1.09 13.30 -8.00
N GLY A 85 -1.00 13.16 -6.68
CA GLY A 85 -1.89 13.80 -5.72
C GLY A 85 -3.20 13.07 -5.45
N LEU A 86 -3.50 11.99 -6.18
CA LEU A 86 -4.69 11.17 -5.92
C LEU A 86 -4.50 10.32 -4.66
N PRO A 87 -5.53 10.17 -3.80
CA PRO A 87 -5.49 9.22 -2.69
C PRO A 87 -5.84 7.82 -3.22
N LEU A 88 -4.88 6.89 -3.27
CA LEU A 88 -5.06 5.58 -3.91
C LEU A 88 -5.43 4.47 -2.94
N PHE A 89 -4.95 4.56 -1.70
CA PHE A 89 -5.30 3.61 -0.65
C PHE A 89 -5.67 4.35 0.62
N GLU A 90 -6.84 4.04 1.17
CA GLU A 90 -7.22 4.39 2.54
C GLU A 90 -6.48 3.48 3.52
N ILE A 91 -5.88 4.07 4.55
CA ILE A 91 -5.09 3.38 5.57
C ILE A 91 -5.97 3.22 6.80
N ARG A 92 -6.29 1.96 7.13
CA ARG A 92 -7.05 1.63 8.34
C ARG A 92 -6.11 0.97 9.34
N CYS A 93 -5.69 1.74 10.35
CA CYS A 93 -4.87 1.23 11.44
C CYS A 93 -5.56 0.05 12.12
N MET A 94 -4.81 -1.04 12.27
CA MET A 94 -5.25 -2.15 13.09
C MET A 94 -4.95 -1.80 14.54
N CYS A 95 -5.95 -1.33 15.27
CA CYS A 95 -5.94 -1.42 16.72
C CYS A 95 -6.08 -2.90 17.06
N LEU A 96 -4.98 -3.64 17.12
CA LEU A 96 -4.98 -4.87 17.91
C LEU A 96 -5.41 -4.44 19.31
N PRO A 97 -6.51 -4.98 19.89
CA PRO A 97 -6.75 -4.78 21.30
C PRO A 97 -5.47 -5.26 21.99
N GLN A 98 -4.84 -4.38 22.77
CA GLN A 98 -3.73 -4.81 23.60
C GLN A 98 -4.32 -5.86 24.55
N LEU A 99 -4.04 -7.13 24.28
CA LEU A 99 -4.20 -8.18 25.27
C LEU A 99 -3.11 -7.86 26.29
N GLY A 100 -3.48 -7.04 27.28
CA GLY A 100 -2.61 -6.72 28.39
C GLY A 100 -2.23 -8.01 29.12
N ASP A 101 -0.98 -8.06 29.56
CA ASP A 101 -0.44 -9.12 30.42
C ASP A 101 -1.22 -9.25 31.74
#